data_AF-A0A1G9S0S3-F1
#
_entry.id   AF-A0A1G9S0S3-F1
#
_cell.length_a   1.000
_cell.length_b   1.000
_cell.length_c   1.000
_cell.angle_alpha   90.00
_cell.angle_beta   90.00
_cell.angle_gamma   90.00
#
_symmetry.space_group_name_H-M   'P 1'
#
loop_
_entity.id
_entity.type
_entity.pdbx_description
1 polymer ?
#
loop_
_entity_poly.entity_id
_entity_poly.type
_entity_poly.pdbx_seq_one_letter_code
_entity_poly.pdbx_strand_id
1 'polypeptide(L)'
;MDKNFTNNNSSKYAWNDAMILDKVQEILDCNNIDDLDFNEETLENLKARLNENISLEEINESAYLVAQNIDELKVCPDEEIKDYILKLKNYLDSTNVTLIKGEFKGIEFDVHRDSSIEDVFKEYYSKYDDIYGISEMLSDLGLK
;
A
#
# COMPACT_ATOMS: atom_id res chain seq x y z
N MET A 1 10.14 15.36 30.76
CA MET A 1 10.73 14.11 30.24
C MET A 1 9.64 13.44 29.45
N ASP A 2 9.55 13.81 28.18
CA ASP A 2 8.55 13.28 27.26
C ASP A 2 8.84 11.81 27.02
N LYS A 3 7.85 10.97 27.36
CA LYS A 3 7.85 9.56 27.02
C LYS A 3 7.61 9.49 25.52
N ASN A 4 8.69 9.41 24.74
CA ASN A 4 8.65 8.93 23.36
C ASN A 4 8.06 7.52 23.39
N PHE A 5 6.76 7.40 23.10
CA PHE A 5 6.15 6.15 22.71
C PHE A 5 6.59 5.85 21.27
N THR A 6 7.83 5.42 21.09
CA THR A 6 8.21 4.69 19.86
C THR A 6 7.55 3.32 19.94
N ASN A 7 6.31 3.24 19.44
CA ASN A 7 5.66 1.99 19.14
C ASN A 7 6.35 1.41 17.89
N ASN A 8 7.51 0.78 18.06
CA ASN A 8 8.25 0.08 17.01
C ASN A 8 7.59 -1.26 16.63
N ASN A 9 6.26 -1.34 16.69
CA ASN A 9 5.51 -2.36 15.98
C ASN A 9 5.25 -1.82 14.59
N SER A 10 6.20 -2.03 13.68
CA SER A 10 5.92 -1.81 12.27
C SER A 10 4.90 -2.87 11.85
N SER A 11 3.62 -2.46 11.84
CA SER A 11 2.51 -3.36 11.54
C SER A 11 2.72 -3.96 10.16
N LYS A 12 2.51 -5.28 10.04
CA LYS A 12 2.52 -5.94 8.73
C LYS A 12 1.40 -5.43 7.81
N TYR A 13 0.34 -4.86 8.39
CA TYR A 13 -0.78 -4.25 7.67
C TYR A 13 -0.73 -2.73 7.74
N ALA A 14 -1.14 -2.10 6.65
CA ALA A 14 -1.45 -0.68 6.57
C ALA A 14 -2.74 -0.48 5.75
N TRP A 15 -3.26 0.75 5.75
CA TRP A 15 -4.52 1.08 5.10
C TRP A 15 -4.33 2.10 3.99
N ASN A 16 -5.16 2.02 2.96
CA ASN A 16 -5.30 3.06 1.96
C ASN A 16 -6.13 4.20 2.55
N ASP A 17 -5.45 5.22 3.05
CA ASP A 17 -6.08 6.38 3.68
C ASP A 17 -7.10 7.06 2.77
N ALA A 18 -6.87 7.11 1.45
CA ALA A 18 -7.81 7.72 0.52
C ALA A 18 -9.15 6.96 0.48
N MET A 19 -9.11 5.62 0.41
CA MET A 19 -10.33 4.80 0.41
C MET A 19 -11.08 4.90 1.75
N ILE A 20 -10.35 4.96 2.87
CA ILE A 20 -10.96 5.18 4.19
C ILE A 20 -11.66 6.54 4.23
N LEU A 21 -11.00 7.60 3.76
CA LEU A 21 -11.55 8.94 3.77
C LEU A 21 -12.78 9.07 2.87
N ASP A 22 -12.74 8.45 1.68
CA ASP A 22 -13.90 8.40 0.78
C ASP A 22 -15.10 7.72 1.46
N LYS A 23 -14.86 6.60 2.17
CA LYS A 23 -15.93 5.89 2.90
C LYS A 23 -16.50 6.71 4.05
N VAL A 24 -15.63 7.40 4.79
CA VAL A 24 -16.07 8.33 5.85
C VAL A 24 -16.92 9.44 5.24
N GLN A 25 -16.52 10.00 4.11
CA GLN A 25 -17.26 11.08 3.45
C GLN A 25 -18.60 10.61 2.87
N GLU A 26 -18.67 9.37 2.34
CA GLU A 26 -19.91 8.72 1.92
C GLU A 26 -20.90 8.65 3.10
N ILE A 27 -20.44 8.15 4.26
CA ILE A 27 -21.26 8.00 5.46
C ILE A 27 -21.68 9.36 6.04
N LEU A 28 -20.89 10.41 5.84
CA LEU A 28 -21.25 11.74 6.30
C LEU A 28 -22.31 12.43 5.42
N ASP A 29 -22.81 11.78 4.36
CA ASP A 29 -23.90 12.25 3.49
C ASP A 29 -23.67 13.69 2.97
N CYS A 30 -22.46 13.98 2.49
CA CYS A 30 -22.05 15.32 2.02
C CYS A 30 -21.95 16.42 3.09
N ASN A 31 -22.04 16.09 4.39
CA ASN A 31 -21.57 17.02 5.42
C ASN A 31 -20.05 17.13 5.31
N ASN A 32 -19.54 18.36 5.24
CA ASN A 32 -18.11 18.56 5.21
C ASN A 32 -17.53 18.17 6.58
N ILE A 33 -16.44 17.39 6.56
CA ILE A 33 -15.80 16.93 7.81
C ILE A 33 -15.31 18.12 8.65
N ASP A 34 -14.97 19.22 7.98
CA ASP A 34 -14.53 20.48 8.59
C ASP A 34 -15.66 21.22 9.31
N ASP A 35 -16.93 20.94 8.97
CA ASP A 35 -18.11 21.59 9.53
C ASP A 35 -18.75 20.76 10.67
N LEU A 36 -18.22 19.55 10.93
CA LEU A 36 -18.72 18.66 11.99
C LEU A 36 -18.10 19.03 13.33
N ASP A 37 -18.96 19.32 14.30
CA ASP A 37 -18.54 19.50 15.69
C ASP A 37 -18.36 18.11 16.33
N PHE A 38 -17.11 17.62 16.35
CA PHE A 38 -16.75 16.32 16.90
C PHE A 38 -16.89 16.28 18.43
N ASN A 39 -18.08 15.95 18.88
CA ASN A 39 -18.36 15.56 20.26
C ASN A 39 -18.48 14.03 20.40
N GLU A 40 -18.52 13.52 21.63
CA GLU A 40 -18.56 12.07 21.89
C GLU A 40 -19.77 11.37 21.24
N GLU A 41 -20.93 12.03 21.22
CA GLU A 41 -22.15 11.51 20.59
C GLU A 41 -21.99 11.39 19.07
N THR A 42 -21.43 12.41 18.41
CA THR A 42 -21.18 12.41 16.96
C THR A 42 -20.15 11.36 16.56
N LEU A 43 -19.12 11.14 17.39
CA LEU A 43 -18.10 10.11 17.20
C LEU A 43 -18.67 8.70 17.33
N GLU A 44 -19.48 8.44 18.36
CA GLU A 44 -20.12 7.13 18.53
C GLU A 44 -21.12 6.83 17.42
N ASN A 45 -21.86 7.84 16.95
CA ASN A 45 -22.76 7.69 15.80
C ASN A 45 -21.96 7.37 14.52
N LEU A 46 -20.86 8.09 14.27
CA LEU A 46 -19.98 7.81 13.12
C LEU A 46 -19.42 6.39 13.16
N LYS A 47 -18.95 5.93 14.33
CA LYS A 47 -18.45 4.55 14.52
C LYS A 47 -19.54 3.51 14.24
N ALA A 48 -20.75 3.73 14.74
CA ALA A 48 -21.89 2.83 14.50
C ALA A 48 -22.19 2.74 13.00
N ARG A 49 -22.29 3.88 12.31
CA ARG A 49 -22.54 3.92 10.87
C ARG A 49 -21.42 3.29 10.05
N LEU A 50 -20.15 3.51 10.42
CA LEU A 50 -19.01 2.83 9.79
C LEU A 50 -19.12 1.32 9.92
N ASN A 51 -19.40 0.82 11.12
CA ASN A 51 -19.55 -0.63 11.34
C ASN A 51 -20.75 -1.24 10.59
N GLU A 52 -21.81 -0.47 10.36
CA GLU A 52 -23.00 -0.94 9.63
C GLU A 52 -22.82 -0.89 8.10
N ASN A 53 -22.01 0.03 7.59
CA ASN A 53 -21.91 0.31 6.15
C ASN A 53 -20.59 -0.13 5.51
N ILE A 54 -19.62 -0.60 6.29
CA ILE A 54 -18.36 -1.15 5.77
C ILE A 54 -18.45 -2.67 5.70
N SER A 55 -18.27 -3.20 4.50
CA SER A 55 -18.18 -4.64 4.27
C SER A 55 -16.77 -5.17 4.56
N LEU A 56 -16.66 -6.46 4.85
CA LEU A 56 -15.35 -7.14 4.94
C LEU A 56 -14.57 -7.06 3.63
N GLU A 57 -15.25 -6.94 2.49
CA GLU A 57 -14.64 -6.80 1.17
C GLU A 57 -13.95 -5.43 1.04
N GLU A 58 -14.66 -4.33 1.36
CA GLU A 58 -14.08 -2.97 1.38
C GLU A 58 -12.94 -2.84 2.39
N ILE A 59 -13.02 -3.53 3.54
CA ILE A 59 -11.92 -3.62 4.50
C ILE A 59 -10.71 -4.32 3.85
N ASN A 60 -10.90 -5.45 3.17
CA ASN A 60 -9.78 -6.16 2.54
C ASN A 60 -9.17 -5.41 1.35
N GLU A 61 -9.97 -4.62 0.63
CA GLU A 61 -9.51 -3.75 -0.46
C GLU A 61 -8.73 -2.53 0.04
N SER A 62 -9.14 -1.97 1.18
CA SER A 62 -8.44 -0.85 1.80
C SER A 62 -7.18 -1.29 2.56
N ALA A 63 -7.07 -2.57 2.96
CA ALA A 63 -5.89 -3.10 3.64
C ALA A 63 -4.81 -3.57 2.64
N TYR A 64 -3.55 -3.31 2.98
CA TYR A 64 -2.40 -3.86 2.27
C TYR A 64 -1.30 -4.33 3.22
N LEU A 65 -0.44 -5.22 2.72
CA LEU A 65 0.73 -5.68 3.46
C LEU A 65 1.95 -4.80 3.17
N VAL A 66 2.77 -4.55 4.19
CA VAL A 66 4.05 -3.87 4.05
C VAL A 66 5.15 -4.92 4.06
N ALA A 67 5.75 -5.22 2.90
CA ALA A 67 6.71 -6.31 2.76
C ALA A 67 7.92 -6.17 3.70
N GLN A 68 8.41 -4.94 3.91
CA GLN A 68 9.56 -4.67 4.80
C GLN A 68 9.31 -5.07 6.26
N ASN A 69 8.05 -5.11 6.67
CA ASN A 69 7.64 -5.45 8.03
C ASN A 69 7.41 -6.96 8.22
N ILE A 70 7.67 -7.77 7.19
CA ILE A 70 7.46 -9.22 7.17
C ILE A 70 8.82 -9.87 6.91
N ASP A 71 9.31 -10.64 7.89
CA ASP A 71 10.67 -11.20 7.84
C ASP A 71 10.88 -12.10 6.62
N GLU A 72 9.88 -12.88 6.21
CA GLU A 72 9.94 -13.77 5.05
C GLU A 72 9.98 -13.02 3.71
N LEU A 73 9.58 -11.74 3.70
CA LEU A 73 9.50 -10.91 2.50
C LEU A 73 10.62 -9.87 2.41
N LYS A 74 11.61 -9.93 3.31
CA LYS A 74 12.81 -9.10 3.20
C LYS A 74 13.60 -9.47 1.95
N VAL A 75 14.17 -8.47 1.30
CA VAL A 75 14.98 -8.62 0.09
C VAL A 75 16.33 -9.26 0.46
N CYS A 76 16.72 -10.31 -0.26
CA CYS A 76 18.05 -10.90 -0.11
C CYS A 76 19.10 -10.09 -0.90
N PRO A 77 20.38 -10.03 -0.49
CA PRO A 77 21.40 -9.22 -1.15
C PRO A 77 21.60 -9.50 -2.64
N ASP A 78 21.45 -10.76 -3.05
CA ASP A 78 21.63 -11.23 -4.43
C ASP A 78 20.30 -11.53 -5.15
N GLU A 79 19.16 -11.10 -4.59
CA GLU A 79 17.83 -11.36 -5.16
C GLU A 79 17.61 -10.52 -6.42
N GLU A 80 17.17 -11.15 -7.51
CA GLU A 80 16.72 -10.42 -8.69
C GLU A 80 15.30 -9.88 -8.48
N ILE A 81 14.99 -8.73 -9.08
CA ILE A 81 13.67 -8.09 -8.93
C ILE A 81 12.52 -9.00 -9.37
N LYS A 82 12.70 -9.80 -10.43
CA LYS A 82 11.64 -10.73 -10.90
C LYS A 82 11.39 -11.85 -9.88
N ASP A 83 12.44 -12.37 -9.25
CA ASP A 83 12.33 -13.36 -8.17
C ASP A 83 11.67 -12.75 -6.94
N TYR A 84 12.02 -11.50 -6.61
CA TYR A 84 11.40 -10.76 -5.52
C TYR A 84 9.90 -10.54 -5.74
N ILE A 85 9.50 -10.08 -6.93
CA ILE A 85 8.09 -9.91 -7.32
C ILE A 85 7.34 -11.25 -7.22
N LEU A 86 7.94 -12.34 -7.70
CA LEU A 86 7.35 -13.68 -7.61
C LEU A 86 7.14 -14.10 -6.14
N LYS A 87 8.12 -13.85 -5.26
CA LYS A 87 8.02 -14.11 -3.82
C LYS A 87 6.86 -13.33 -3.19
N LEU A 88 6.76 -12.02 -3.48
CA LEU A 88 5.66 -11.18 -3.00
C LEU A 88 4.31 -11.70 -3.47
N LYS A 89 4.20 -12.07 -4.75
CA LYS A 89 2.95 -12.57 -5.34
C LYS A 89 2.51 -13.90 -4.72
N ASN A 90 3.43 -14.85 -4.59
CA ASN A 90 3.14 -16.13 -3.93
C ASN A 90 2.66 -15.94 -2.48
N TYR A 91 3.23 -14.97 -1.76
CA TYR A 91 2.76 -14.64 -0.42
C TYR A 91 1.35 -14.03 -0.47
N LEU A 92 1.11 -13.07 -1.36
CA LEU A 92 -0.20 -12.40 -1.51
C LEU A 92 -1.34 -13.40 -1.78
N ASP A 93 -1.08 -14.41 -2.61
CA ASP A 93 -2.04 -15.48 -2.95
C ASP A 93 -2.44 -16.34 -1.74
N SER A 94 -1.64 -16.33 -0.66
CA SER A 94 -1.94 -17.05 0.59
C SER A 94 -2.72 -16.22 1.63
N THR A 95 -3.05 -14.96 1.32
CA THR A 95 -3.68 -14.02 2.26
C THR A 95 -5.09 -13.61 1.82
N ASN A 96 -5.77 -12.76 2.61
CA ASN A 96 -7.08 -12.22 2.24
C ASN A 96 -7.02 -10.79 1.68
N VAL A 97 -5.84 -10.15 1.68
CA VAL A 97 -5.65 -8.80 1.14
C VAL A 97 -5.39 -8.85 -0.36
N THR A 98 -5.60 -7.74 -1.05
CA THR A 98 -5.44 -7.66 -2.52
C THR A 98 -4.11 -7.04 -2.95
N LEU A 99 -3.35 -6.46 -2.01
CA LEU A 99 -2.15 -5.67 -2.29
C LEU A 99 -1.01 -5.94 -1.28
N ILE A 100 0.22 -6.02 -1.80
CA ILE A 100 1.45 -5.88 -1.03
C ILE A 100 2.25 -4.70 -1.57
N LYS A 101 2.72 -3.82 -0.69
CA LYS A 101 3.74 -2.82 -1.01
C LYS A 101 5.13 -3.40 -0.81
N GLY A 102 5.88 -3.46 -1.90
CA GLY A 102 7.29 -3.88 -1.93
C GLY A 102 8.22 -2.68 -2.04
N GLU A 103 9.46 -2.85 -1.57
CA GLU A 103 10.56 -1.95 -1.90
C GLU A 103 11.73 -2.78 -2.39
N PHE A 104 12.33 -2.38 -3.50
CA PHE A 104 13.55 -2.99 -4.01
C PHE A 104 14.53 -1.89 -4.41
N LYS A 105 15.72 -1.92 -3.82
CA LYS A 105 16.80 -0.93 -4.05
C LYS A 105 16.33 0.52 -3.88
N GLY A 106 15.49 0.80 -2.87
CA GLY A 106 14.99 2.15 -2.61
C GLY A 106 13.82 2.60 -3.48
N ILE A 107 13.25 1.71 -4.30
CA ILE A 107 12.07 2.00 -5.12
C ILE A 107 10.87 1.22 -4.59
N GLU A 108 9.82 1.95 -4.23
CA GLU A 108 8.54 1.39 -3.80
C GLU A 108 7.62 1.08 -4.99
N PHE A 109 6.98 -0.07 -4.92
CA PHE A 109 6.04 -0.53 -5.94
C PHE A 109 4.92 -1.39 -5.35
N ASP A 110 3.82 -1.46 -6.09
CA ASP A 110 2.60 -2.11 -5.65
C ASP A 110 2.45 -3.46 -6.36
N VAL A 111 2.15 -4.51 -5.60
CA VAL A 111 1.86 -5.85 -6.13
C VAL A 111 0.41 -6.16 -5.87
N HIS A 112 -0.43 -5.97 -6.89
CA HIS A 112 -1.83 -6.37 -6.83
C HIS A 112 -1.97 -7.86 -7.17
N ARG A 113 -2.98 -8.50 -6.56
CA ARG A 113 -3.27 -9.93 -6.73
C ARG A 113 -3.51 -10.30 -8.19
N ASP A 114 -4.23 -9.45 -8.91
CA ASP A 114 -4.60 -9.61 -10.32
C ASP A 114 -3.50 -9.19 -11.30
N SER A 115 -2.51 -8.39 -10.89
CA SER A 115 -1.38 -7.97 -11.74
C SER A 115 -0.45 -9.11 -12.13
N SER A 116 -0.04 -9.23 -13.40
CA SER A 116 0.99 -10.22 -13.76
C SER A 116 2.38 -9.80 -13.25
N ILE A 117 3.31 -10.75 -13.14
CA ILE A 117 4.71 -10.46 -12.77
C ILE A 117 5.33 -9.44 -13.73
N GLU A 118 4.98 -9.52 -15.01
CA GLU A 118 5.51 -8.64 -16.04
C GLU A 118 4.94 -7.23 -15.95
N ASP A 119 3.68 -7.07 -15.51
CA ASP A 119 3.07 -5.76 -15.29
C ASP A 119 3.75 -5.04 -14.11
N VAL A 120 3.92 -5.74 -12.99
CA VAL A 120 4.64 -5.22 -11.81
C VAL A 120 6.09 -4.90 -12.16
N PHE A 121 6.76 -5.76 -12.93
CA PHE A 121 8.14 -5.51 -13.36
C PHE A 121 8.26 -4.27 -14.24
N LYS A 122 7.31 -4.05 -15.17
CA LYS A 122 7.26 -2.84 -16.00
C LYS A 122 7.02 -1.58 -15.17
N GLU A 123 6.11 -1.65 -14.19
CA GLU A 123 5.87 -0.52 -13.28
C GLU A 123 7.13 -0.17 -12.49
N TYR A 124 7.77 -1.17 -11.89
CA TYR A 124 9.05 -0.99 -11.20
C TYR A 124 10.11 -0.39 -12.13
N TYR A 125 10.25 -0.92 -13.35
CA TYR A 125 11.25 -0.43 -14.29
C TYR A 125 10.96 0.99 -14.74
N SER A 126 9.68 1.35 -14.95
CA SER A 126 9.29 2.73 -15.26
C SER A 126 9.71 3.68 -14.14
N LYS A 127 9.42 3.35 -12.87
CA LYS A 127 9.86 4.15 -11.72
C LYS A 127 11.38 4.23 -11.59
N TYR A 128 12.08 3.12 -11.85
CA TYR A 128 13.54 3.07 -11.85
C TYR A 128 14.12 3.97 -12.94
N ASP A 129 13.53 3.95 -14.13
CA ASP A 129 13.93 4.80 -15.23
C ASP A 129 13.63 6.28 -14.99
N ASP A 130 12.48 6.60 -14.39
CA ASP A 130 12.11 7.98 -14.02
C ASP A 130 13.10 8.58 -13.01
N ILE A 131 13.64 7.76 -12.10
CA ILE A 131 14.60 8.20 -11.07
C ILE A 131 16.02 8.33 -11.65
N TYR A 132 16.43 7.39 -12.51
CA TYR A 132 17.83 7.27 -12.94
C TYR A 132 18.10 7.68 -14.40
N GLY A 133 17.07 7.94 -15.21
CA GLY A 133 17.16 8.42 -16.59
C GLY A 133 17.85 7.46 -17.55
N ILE A 134 17.77 6.15 -17.32
CA ILE A 134 18.62 5.17 -18.02
C ILE A 134 18.23 5.03 -19.50
N SER A 135 16.94 5.06 -19.83
CA SER A 135 16.47 5.02 -21.21
C SER A 135 16.93 6.23 -22.00
N GLU A 136 17.02 7.41 -21.38
CA GLU A 136 17.57 8.62 -22.00
C GLU A 136 19.06 8.42 -22.28
N MET A 137 19.83 7.97 -21.27
CA MET A 137 21.26 7.67 -21.43
C MET A 137 21.55 6.60 -22.51
N LEU A 138 20.75 5.54 -22.58
CA LEU A 138 20.88 4.50 -23.61
C LEU A 138 20.53 5.02 -25.01
N SER A 139 19.56 5.93 -25.10
CA SER A 139 19.20 6.59 -26.36
C SER A 139 20.32 7.48 -26.86
N ASP A 140 20.96 8.24 -25.96
CA ASP A 140 22.13 9.08 -26.27
C ASP A 140 23.33 8.25 -26.75
N LEU A 141 23.44 6.99 -26.29
CA LEU A 141 24.45 6.03 -26.70
C LEU A 141 24.07 5.24 -27.97
N GLY A 142 22.86 5.41 -28.50
CA GLY A 142 22.36 4.71 -29.68
C GLY A 142 22.08 3.21 -29.49
N LEU A 143 21.77 2.79 -28.26
CA LEU A 143 21.62 1.38 -27.87
C LEU A 143 20.16 0.90 -27.77
N LYS A 144 19.22 1.64 -28.38
CA LYS A 144 17.77 1.40 -28.29
C LYS A 144 17.21 0.61 -29.46
#